data_AF-A0A2E5B9D1-F1
#
_entry.id   AF-A0A2E5B9D1-F1
#
_cell.length_a   1.000
_cell.length_b   1.000
_cell.length_c   1.000
_cell.angle_alpha   90.00
_cell.angle_beta   90.00
_cell.angle_gamma   90.00
#
_symmetry.space_group_name_H-M   'P 1'
#
loop_
_entity.id
_entity.type
_entity.pdbx_description
1 polymer ?
#
loop_
_entity_poly.entity_id
_entity_poly.type
_entity_poly.pdbx_seq_one_letter_code
_entity_poly.pdbx_strand_id
1 'polypeptide(L)'
;MNPVLKNFIDYVYSFYGCPDDVLYPLVKDNRMVTKLEIYQAFKVYKAKLETASAGSFYTWGDGDSLDRERVRDILIDQFNFTLQ
;
A
#
# COMPACT_ATOMS: atom_id res chain seq x y z
N MET A 1 11.34 5.61 12.32
CA MET A 1 10.94 5.02 11.02
C MET A 1 11.94 5.47 9.97
N ASN A 2 12.38 4.59 9.07
CA ASN A 2 13.27 4.95 7.96
C ASN A 2 12.61 6.06 7.10
N PRO A 3 13.32 7.18 6.77
CA PRO A 3 12.76 8.26 5.95
C PRO A 3 12.19 7.81 4.60
N VAL A 4 12.85 6.86 3.91
CA VAL A 4 12.39 6.31 2.62
C VAL A 4 11.04 5.62 2.79
N LEU A 5 10.93 4.77 3.82
CA LEU A 5 9.68 4.10 4.13
C LEU A 5 8.57 5.09 4.49
N LYS A 6 8.89 6.12 5.30
CA LYS A 6 7.90 7.15 5.64
C LYS A 6 7.36 7.84 4.39
N ASN A 7 8.24 8.23 3.47
CA ASN A 7 7.86 8.89 2.23
C ASN A 7 6.99 7.98 1.36
N PHE A 8 7.32 6.69 1.28
CA PHE A 8 6.48 5.74 0.55
C PHE A 8 5.09 5.56 1.18
N ILE A 9 4.99 5.44 2.52
CA ILE A 9 3.68 5.36 3.18
C ILE A 9 2.87 6.64 2.98
N ASP A 10 3.50 7.81 3.04
CA ASP A 10 2.85 9.09 2.77
C ASP A 10 2.38 9.19 1.31
N TYR A 11 3.15 8.66 0.36
CA TYR A 11 2.78 8.56 -1.06
C TYR A 11 1.58 7.64 -1.28
N VAL A 12 1.55 6.44 -0.69
CA VAL A 12 0.38 5.56 -0.79
C VAL A 12 -0.85 6.21 -0.15
N TYR A 13 -0.66 6.89 0.99
CA TYR A 13 -1.73 7.56 1.71
C TYR A 13 -2.36 8.71 0.91
N SER A 14 -1.58 9.46 0.13
CA SER A 14 -2.12 10.55 -0.69
C SER A 14 -3.10 10.07 -1.76
N PHE A 15 -2.99 8.81 -2.22
CA PHE A 15 -3.90 8.25 -3.22
C PHE A 15 -5.18 7.68 -2.60
N TYR A 16 -5.07 7.02 -1.44
CA TYR A 16 -6.14 6.15 -0.95
C TYR A 16 -6.77 6.58 0.38
N GLY A 17 -6.14 7.47 1.14
CA GLY A 17 -6.57 7.78 2.51
C GLY A 17 -6.58 9.25 2.92
N CYS A 18 -6.15 10.17 2.06
CA CYS A 18 -6.08 11.61 2.34
C CYS A 18 -7.45 12.29 2.18
N PRO A 19 -8.18 12.62 3.26
CA PRO A 19 -9.57 13.08 3.16
C PRO A 19 -9.80 14.29 2.26
N ASP A 20 -8.82 15.19 2.21
CA ASP A 20 -8.93 16.47 1.52
C ASP A 20 -8.51 16.42 0.04
N ASP A 21 -7.88 15.32 -0.40
CA ASP A 21 -7.29 15.20 -1.75
C ASP A 21 -7.20 13.72 -2.20
N VAL A 22 -8.16 12.89 -1.80
CA VAL A 22 -8.14 11.46 -2.14
C VAL A 22 -8.52 11.27 -3.60
N LEU A 23 -7.60 10.69 -4.39
CA LEU A 23 -7.86 10.38 -5.79
C LEU A 23 -8.69 9.10 -5.95
N TYR A 24 -8.46 8.10 -5.10
CA TYR A 24 -9.07 6.78 -5.20
C TYR A 24 -9.37 6.20 -3.81
N PRO A 25 -10.42 6.65 -3.11
CA PRO A 25 -10.61 6.29 -1.72
C PRO A 25 -10.71 4.77 -1.50
N LEU A 26 -9.86 4.25 -0.60
CA LEU A 26 -9.99 2.91 -0.07
C LEU A 26 -10.75 2.98 1.25
N VAL A 27 -11.94 2.38 1.28
CA VAL A 27 -12.88 2.47 2.40
C VAL A 27 -13.15 1.09 2.99
N LYS A 28 -13.24 1.04 4.32
CA LYS A 28 -13.69 -0.11 5.11
C LYS A 28 -14.48 0.42 6.29
N ASP A 29 -15.65 -0.16 6.59
CA ASP A 29 -16.48 0.23 7.74
C ASP A 29 -16.75 1.75 7.83
N ASN A 30 -17.08 2.38 6.68
CA ASN A 30 -17.32 3.82 6.54
C ASN A 30 -16.14 4.74 6.94
N ARG A 31 -14.90 4.22 6.92
CA ARG A 31 -13.69 5.04 7.10
C ARG A 31 -12.65 4.74 6.02
N MET A 32 -11.80 5.73 5.76
CA MET A 32 -10.65 5.55 4.88
C MET A 32 -9.55 4.72 5.53
N VAL A 33 -8.67 4.18 4.67
CA VAL A 33 -7.44 3.52 5.09
C VAL A 33 -6.53 4.47 5.85
N THR A 34 -5.92 3.97 6.92
CA THR A 34 -4.95 4.73 7.74
C THR A 34 -3.51 4.44 7.33
N LYS A 35 -2.58 5.35 7.66
CA LYS A 35 -1.13 5.12 7.47
C LYS A 35 -0.62 3.86 8.18
N LEU A 36 -1.23 3.49 9.31
CA LEU A 36 -0.88 2.26 10.04
C LEU A 36 -1.24 1.01 9.23
N GLU A 37 -2.41 0.98 8.61
CA GLU A 37 -2.86 -0.15 7.78
C GLU A 37 -2.06 -0.24 6.48
N ILE A 38 -1.74 0.90 5.87
CA ILE A 38 -0.80 0.95 4.73
C ILE A 38 0.55 0.37 5.13
N TYR A 39 1.08 0.72 6.31
CA TYR A 39 2.33 0.14 6.81
C TYR A 39 2.22 -1.37 7.02
N GLN A 40 1.10 -1.86 7.56
CA GLN A 40 0.86 -3.29 7.74
C GLN A 40 0.80 -4.03 6.39
N ALA A 41 0.09 -3.48 5.41
CA ALA A 41 0.05 -4.01 4.05
C ALA A 41 1.44 -3.98 3.37
N PHE A 42 2.23 -2.93 3.59
CA PHE A 42 3.61 -2.87 3.12
C PHE A 42 4.48 -3.98 3.73
N LYS A 43 4.29 -4.36 5.00
CA LYS A 43 5.04 -5.51 5.55
C LYS A 43 4.71 -6.82 4.83
N VAL A 44 3.43 -7.03 4.47
CA VAL A 44 3.02 -8.18 3.67
C VAL A 44 3.67 -8.13 2.29
N TYR A 45 3.69 -6.95 1.67
CA TYR A 45 4.37 -6.73 0.39
C TYR A 45 5.86 -7.08 0.49
N LYS A 46 6.54 -6.59 1.53
CA LYS A 46 7.95 -6.87 1.80
C LYS A 46 8.22 -8.36 2.01
N ALA A 47 7.39 -9.05 2.79
CA ALA A 47 7.52 -10.50 2.96
C ALA A 47 7.38 -11.25 1.63
N LYS A 48 6.42 -10.83 0.77
CA LYS A 48 6.29 -11.40 -0.58
C LYS A 48 7.55 -11.17 -1.42
N LEU A 49 8.16 -9.98 -1.37
CA LEU A 49 9.43 -9.68 -2.04
C LEU A 49 10.57 -10.59 -1.57
N GLU A 50 10.69 -10.80 -0.26
CA GLU A 50 11.75 -11.64 0.33
C GLU A 50 11.59 -13.13 -0.04
N THR A 51 10.36 -13.60 -0.23
CA THR A 51 10.06 -15.00 -0.62
C THR A 51 9.99 -15.23 -2.13
N ALA A 52 10.13 -14.18 -2.93
CA ALA A 52 9.97 -14.25 -4.38
C ALA A 52 11.15 -15.03 -4.99
N SER A 53 10.87 -16.12 -5.72
CA SER A 53 11.89 -16.92 -6.39
C SER A 53 12.45 -16.20 -7.62
N ALA A 54 13.63 -16.63 -8.09
CA ALA A 54 14.19 -16.17 -9.36
C ALA A 54 13.19 -16.42 -10.50
N GLY A 55 12.78 -15.35 -11.20
CA GLY A 55 11.74 -15.39 -12.25
C GLY A 55 10.35 -14.93 -11.80
N SER A 56 10.15 -14.59 -10.52
CA SER A 56 8.94 -13.90 -10.09
C SER A 56 8.94 -12.45 -10.58
N PHE A 57 7.77 -11.96 -11.02
CA PHE A 57 7.56 -10.56 -11.42
C PHE A 57 7.40 -9.62 -10.21
N TYR A 58 7.94 -10.01 -9.05
CA TYR A 58 7.75 -9.32 -7.78
C TYR A 58 9.06 -8.65 -7.38
N THR A 59 9.12 -7.33 -7.61
CA THR A 59 10.34 -6.52 -7.48
C THR A 59 10.03 -5.22 -6.76
N TRP A 60 10.93 -4.74 -5.90
CA TRP A 60 10.81 -3.40 -5.32
C TRP A 60 11.26 -2.37 -6.36
N GLY A 61 10.38 -1.43 -6.72
CA GLY A 61 10.61 -0.38 -7.71
C GLY A 61 11.08 0.95 -7.12
N ASP A 62 11.61 0.95 -5.89
CA ASP A 62 11.97 2.15 -5.12
C ASP A 62 10.77 3.05 -4.75
N GLY A 63 9.61 2.43 -4.52
CA GLY A 63 8.40 3.12 -4.10
C GLY A 63 7.64 3.75 -5.26
N ASP A 64 7.76 3.17 -6.45
CA ASP A 64 7.09 3.63 -7.66
C ASP A 64 5.55 3.39 -7.63
N SER A 65 4.88 3.72 -8.73
CA SER A 65 3.44 3.48 -8.85
C SER A 65 3.07 2.01 -8.75
N LEU A 66 3.92 1.08 -9.22
CA LEU A 66 3.63 -0.35 -9.16
C LEU A 66 3.71 -0.88 -7.72
N ASP A 67 4.68 -0.42 -6.94
CA ASP A 67 4.77 -0.68 -5.51
C ASP A 67 3.52 -0.19 -4.77
N ARG A 68 3.02 1.01 -5.11
CA ARG A 68 1.77 1.54 -4.56
C ARG A 68 0.58 0.63 -4.89
N GLU A 69 0.41 0.24 -6.15
CA GLU A 69 -0.71 -0.63 -6.54
C GLU A 69 -0.62 -2.02 -5.87
N ARG A 70 0.58 -2.57 -5.67
CA ARG A 70 0.72 -3.83 -4.92
C ARG A 70 0.30 -3.69 -3.45
N VAL A 71 0.55 -2.54 -2.82
CA VAL A 71 0.04 -2.26 -1.46
C VAL A 71 -1.48 -2.11 -1.48
N ARG A 72 -2.05 -1.43 -2.49
CA ARG A 72 -3.50 -1.35 -2.69
C ARG A 72 -4.14 -2.73 -2.81
N ASP A 73 -3.57 -3.60 -3.64
CA ASP A 73 -4.11 -4.94 -3.86
C ASP A 73 -4.10 -5.76 -2.57
N ILE A 74 -3.04 -5.64 -1.75
CA ILE A 74 -3.00 -6.26 -0.42
C ILE A 74 -4.08 -5.69 0.52
N LEU A 75 -4.29 -4.37 0.52
CA LEU A 75 -5.33 -3.74 1.33
C LEU A 75 -6.73 -4.24 0.95
N ILE A 76 -6.99 -4.43 -0.34
CA ILE A 76 -8.25 -4.98 -0.84
C ILE A 76 -8.38 -6.46 -0.47
N ASP A 77 -7.42 -7.29 -0.88
CA ASP A 77 -7.53 -8.75 -0.82
C ASP A 77 -7.41 -9.32 0.59
N GLN A 78 -6.67 -8.64 1.48
CA GLN A 78 -6.32 -9.20 2.80
C GLN A 78 -6.79 -8.33 3.97
N PHE A 79 -7.06 -7.05 3.76
CA PHE A 79 -7.50 -6.14 4.82
C PHE A 79 -8.99 -5.76 4.67
N ASN A 80 -9.66 -6.23 3.62
CA ASN A 80 -11.08 -6.01 3.32
C ASN A 80 -11.42 -4.54 3.07
N PHE A 81 -10.54 -3.81 2.39
CA PHE A 81 -10.86 -2.49 1.85
C PHE A 81 -11.54 -2.62 0.49
N THR A 82 -12.36 -1.63 0.15
CA THR A 82 -13.00 -1.53 -1.15
C THR A 82 -12.60 -0.20 -1.79
N LEU A 83 -12.27 -0.24 -3.09
CA LEU A 83 -12.09 0.96 -3.90
C LEU A 83 -13.46 1.60 -4.13
N GLN A 84 -13.58 2.91 -3.91
CA GLN A 84 -14.80 3.69 -4.13
C GLN A 84 -14.64 4.68 -5.28
#